data_AF-A0A8J7Q3J4-F1
#
_entry.id   AF-A0A8J7Q3J4-F1
#
_cell.length_a   1.000
_cell.length_b   1.000
_cell.length_c   1.000
_cell.angle_alpha   90.00
_cell.angle_beta   90.00
_cell.angle_gamma   90.00
#
_symmetry.space_group_name_H-M   'P 1'
#
loop_
_entity.id
_entity.type
_entity.pdbx_description
1 polymer ?
#
loop_
_entity_poly.entity_id
_entity_poly.type
_entity_poly.pdbx_seq_one_letter_code
_entity_poly.pdbx_strand_id
1 'polypeptide(L)'
;MVPWSLETFWERIAPTFIENWPQALRERSLPALDLQVPWDELLAAMSHSKYRGWFPNLQPHLSLDALEERIDAGLAQIGGPAFLRLGSRSPKDGLQAQQFGLRIEHGHQGVRLLTSDSRRAAFDIRCAMDYSTMPRLFLRPWRTIPTWSEFRCFIQGGEVVGISQYDFRDLGRSEIIVQHAERIEAVLREALAAMLPEFHLPDIIADLILVPNEDDRKEITKDAVTNNRFDAMLLELNPFIVQTNPALFTWLEPFDRRFRFIH
;
A
#
# COMPACT_ATOMS: atom_id res chain seq x y z
N MET A 1 2.94 19.06 20.61
CA MET A 1 2.86 17.65 20.16
C MET A 1 2.68 16.81 21.40
N VAL A 2 1.49 16.25 21.63
CA VAL A 2 1.27 15.32 22.75
C VAL A 2 1.95 14.00 22.35
N PRO A 3 2.84 13.42 23.18
CA PRO A 3 3.35 12.08 22.92
C PRO A 3 2.16 11.13 23.05
N TRP A 4 1.71 10.57 21.93
CA TRP A 4 0.72 9.51 21.91
C TRP A 4 1.21 8.38 22.80
N SER A 5 0.35 7.82 23.64
CA SER A 5 0.62 6.49 24.17
C SER A 5 0.68 5.52 22.99
N LEU A 6 1.50 4.48 23.11
CA LEU A 6 1.60 3.44 22.08
C LEU A 6 0.20 2.91 21.69
N GLU A 7 -0.66 2.68 22.68
CA GLU A 7 -2.07 2.26 22.51
C GLU A 7 -2.87 3.19 21.57
N THR A 8 -2.83 4.51 21.79
CA THR A 8 -3.53 5.48 20.94
C THR A 8 -2.99 5.57 19.51
N PHE A 9 -1.74 5.16 19.29
CA PHE A 9 -1.16 5.08 17.94
C PHE A 9 -1.70 3.87 17.18
N TRP A 10 -1.76 2.70 17.82
CA TRP A 10 -2.24 1.48 17.17
C TRP A 10 -3.71 1.58 16.76
N GLU A 11 -4.56 2.10 17.64
CA GLU A 11 -5.98 2.34 17.36
C GLU A 11 -6.21 3.22 16.13
N ARG A 12 -5.26 4.12 15.82
CA ARG A 12 -5.33 5.00 14.64
C ARG A 12 -4.85 4.34 13.35
N ILE A 13 -3.85 3.45 13.43
CA ILE A 13 -3.24 2.87 12.22
C ILE A 13 -3.88 1.54 11.83
N ALA A 14 -4.23 0.68 12.79
CA ALA A 14 -4.71 -0.67 12.52
C ALA A 14 -5.96 -0.69 11.63
N PRO A 15 -6.94 0.23 11.78
CA PRO A 15 -8.10 0.26 10.88
C PRO A 15 -7.74 0.52 9.42
N THR A 16 -6.55 1.03 9.10
CA THR A 16 -6.13 1.29 7.71
C THR A 16 -5.51 0.06 7.05
N PHE A 17 -5.38 -1.07 7.75
CA PHE A 17 -4.78 -2.28 7.21
C PHE A 17 -5.80 -3.06 6.37
N ILE A 18 -5.36 -3.68 5.28
CA ILE A 18 -6.24 -4.33 4.28
C ILE A 18 -7.22 -5.34 4.91
N GLU A 19 -6.77 -6.11 5.90
CA GLU A 19 -7.59 -7.07 6.62
C GLU A 19 -8.75 -6.46 7.40
N ASN A 20 -8.66 -5.16 7.72
CA ASN A 20 -9.66 -4.41 8.46
C ASN A 20 -10.53 -3.54 7.55
N TRP A 21 -10.35 -3.60 6.22
CA TRP A 21 -11.18 -2.85 5.29
C TRP A 21 -12.56 -3.49 5.14
N PRO A 22 -13.64 -2.68 5.07
CA PRO A 22 -14.95 -3.14 4.65
C PRO A 22 -14.90 -3.86 3.31
N GLN A 23 -15.76 -4.87 3.13
CA GLN A 23 -15.79 -5.65 1.88
C GLN A 23 -16.01 -4.77 0.64
N ALA A 24 -16.97 -3.84 0.70
CA ALA A 24 -17.26 -2.93 -0.41
C ALA A 24 -16.01 -2.14 -0.84
N LEU A 25 -15.21 -1.69 0.13
CA LEU A 25 -13.97 -0.98 -0.15
C LEU A 25 -12.90 -1.89 -0.79
N ARG A 26 -12.81 -3.16 -0.35
CA ARG A 26 -11.90 -4.13 -0.98
C ARG A 26 -12.27 -4.42 -2.43
N GLU A 27 -13.57 -4.42 -2.76
CA GLU A 27 -14.07 -4.60 -4.13
C GLU A 27 -13.70 -3.43 -5.06
N ARG A 28 -13.36 -2.26 -4.50
CA ARG A 28 -12.84 -1.09 -5.23
C ARG A 28 -11.31 -0.98 -5.25
N SER A 29 -10.61 -1.96 -4.68
CA SER A 29 -9.16 -2.04 -4.66
C SER A 29 -8.63 -3.08 -5.64
N LEU A 30 -7.30 -3.10 -5.83
CA LEU A 30 -6.65 -4.19 -6.54
C LEU A 30 -6.94 -5.53 -5.81
N PRO A 31 -7.25 -6.61 -6.57
CA PRO A 31 -7.44 -7.93 -5.98
C PRO A 31 -6.26 -8.33 -5.09
N ALA A 32 -6.56 -8.92 -3.94
CA ALA A 32 -5.57 -9.35 -2.96
C ALA A 32 -5.97 -10.70 -2.37
N LEU A 33 -5.06 -11.66 -2.44
CA LEU A 33 -5.17 -12.95 -1.77
C LEU A 33 -4.50 -12.85 -0.39
N ASP A 34 -5.28 -13.04 0.69
CA ASP A 34 -4.75 -13.19 2.06
C ASP A 34 -4.16 -14.61 2.22
N LEU A 35 -2.87 -14.69 2.51
CA LEU A 35 -2.16 -15.96 2.70
C LEU A 35 -2.39 -16.58 4.09
N GLN A 36 -2.96 -15.83 5.04
CA GLN A 36 -3.20 -16.26 6.43
C GLN A 36 -1.97 -16.94 7.07
N VAL A 37 -0.81 -16.31 6.93
CA VAL A 37 0.47 -16.87 7.36
C VAL A 37 0.54 -16.99 8.88
N PRO A 38 0.79 -18.19 9.44
CA PRO A 38 1.01 -18.41 10.86
C PRO A 38 2.15 -17.57 11.47
N TRP A 39 2.09 -17.37 12.80
CA TRP A 39 3.08 -16.56 13.52
C TRP A 39 4.48 -17.15 13.44
N ASP A 40 4.63 -18.45 13.59
CA ASP A 40 5.91 -19.17 13.53
C ASP A 40 6.60 -18.99 12.18
N GLU A 41 5.86 -19.02 11.06
CA GLU A 41 6.40 -18.74 9.72
C GLU A 41 6.88 -17.29 9.57
N LEU A 42 6.13 -16.31 10.08
CA LEU A 42 6.54 -14.90 10.06
C LEU A 42 7.75 -14.64 10.98
N LEU A 43 7.78 -15.25 12.14
CA LEU A 43 8.90 -15.19 13.07
C LEU A 43 10.13 -15.87 12.48
N ALA A 44 9.95 -16.95 11.72
CA ALA A 44 11.02 -17.55 10.96
C ALA A 44 11.63 -16.53 9.99
N ALA A 45 10.83 -15.84 9.17
CA ALA A 45 11.32 -14.76 8.32
C ALA A 45 12.09 -13.68 9.11
N MET A 46 11.55 -13.24 10.25
CA MET A 46 12.22 -12.24 11.08
C MET A 46 13.56 -12.73 11.65
N SER A 47 13.74 -14.04 11.86
CA SER A 47 14.99 -14.63 12.38
C SER A 47 16.16 -14.55 11.41
N HIS A 48 15.85 -14.42 10.12
CA HIS A 48 16.82 -14.23 9.05
C HIS A 48 17.02 -12.74 8.69
N SER A 49 16.25 -11.83 9.27
CA SER A 49 16.38 -10.38 9.02
C SER A 49 17.45 -9.73 9.93
N LYS A 50 18.03 -8.59 9.52
CA LYS A 50 18.87 -7.79 10.44
C LYS A 50 18.11 -7.27 11.66
N TYR A 51 16.78 -7.23 11.58
CA TYR A 51 15.89 -6.77 12.65
C TYR A 51 15.51 -7.87 13.64
N ARG A 52 16.13 -9.07 13.57
CA ARG A 52 15.88 -10.16 14.53
C ARG A 52 15.94 -9.74 16.00
N GLY A 53 16.80 -8.78 16.34
CA GLY A 53 16.93 -8.24 17.70
C GLY A 53 15.70 -7.45 18.19
N TRP A 54 14.78 -7.12 17.30
CA TRP A 54 13.48 -6.54 17.65
C TRP A 54 12.51 -7.59 18.15
N PHE A 55 12.80 -8.89 18.04
CA PHE A 55 11.85 -9.94 18.42
C PHE A 55 12.41 -10.73 19.60
N PRO A 56 11.79 -10.62 20.80
CA PRO A 56 12.29 -11.31 21.98
C PRO A 56 12.14 -12.83 21.82
N ASN A 57 13.11 -13.58 22.36
CA ASN A 57 13.10 -15.05 22.40
C ASN A 57 13.05 -15.75 21.02
N LEU A 58 13.37 -15.02 19.96
CA LEU A 58 13.40 -15.58 18.61
C LEU A 58 14.54 -16.60 18.48
N GLN A 59 14.20 -17.83 18.14
CA GLN A 59 15.21 -18.85 17.86
C GLN A 59 15.95 -18.51 16.56
N PRO A 60 17.28 -18.68 16.51
CA PRO A 60 18.04 -18.40 15.30
C PRO A 60 17.72 -19.43 14.21
N HIS A 61 17.66 -18.97 12.96
CA HIS A 61 17.62 -19.80 11.75
C HIS A 61 16.49 -20.83 11.71
N LEU A 62 15.27 -20.42 12.09
CA LEU A 62 14.08 -21.23 11.84
C LEU A 62 13.93 -21.50 10.33
N SER A 63 13.41 -22.69 9.97
CA SER A 63 13.17 -23.03 8.55
C SER A 63 12.17 -22.05 7.92
N LEU A 64 12.42 -21.71 6.66
CA LEU A 64 11.56 -20.85 5.83
C LEU A 64 10.72 -21.66 4.84
N ASP A 65 10.87 -22.98 4.81
CA ASP A 65 10.30 -23.85 3.77
C ASP A 65 8.76 -23.75 3.75
N ALA A 66 8.12 -23.77 4.93
CA ALA A 66 6.67 -23.64 5.04
C ALA A 66 6.15 -22.29 4.51
N LEU A 67 6.87 -21.20 4.76
CA LEU A 67 6.52 -19.88 4.25
C LEU A 67 6.71 -19.80 2.73
N GLU A 68 7.80 -20.37 2.23
CA GLU A 68 8.08 -20.46 0.80
C GLU A 68 6.97 -21.24 0.06
N GLU A 69 6.66 -22.46 0.53
CA GLU A 69 5.61 -23.30 -0.03
C GLU A 69 4.24 -22.62 0.00
N ARG A 70 3.92 -21.89 1.07
CA ARG A 70 2.68 -21.13 1.19
C ARG A 70 2.59 -19.99 0.17
N ILE A 71 3.69 -19.28 -0.04
CA ILE A 71 3.73 -18.22 -1.06
C ILE A 71 3.59 -18.83 -2.45
N ASP A 72 4.27 -19.94 -2.74
CA ASP A 72 4.13 -20.65 -4.03
C ASP A 72 2.70 -21.15 -4.27
N ALA A 73 2.04 -21.71 -3.25
CA ALA A 73 0.63 -22.09 -3.34
C ALA A 73 -0.27 -20.89 -3.64
N GLY A 74 -0.01 -19.73 -3.01
CA GLY A 74 -0.74 -18.50 -3.27
C GLY A 74 -0.50 -17.94 -4.69
N LEU A 75 0.73 -18.01 -5.19
CA LEU A 75 1.08 -17.62 -6.56
C LEU A 75 0.38 -18.52 -7.59
N ALA A 76 0.33 -19.82 -7.33
CA ALA A 76 -0.40 -20.78 -8.14
C ALA A 76 -1.91 -20.48 -8.17
N GLN A 77 -2.50 -20.08 -7.02
CA GLN A 77 -3.90 -19.67 -6.94
C GLN A 77 -4.19 -18.38 -7.72
N ILE A 78 -3.28 -17.40 -7.69
CA ILE A 78 -3.38 -16.18 -8.51
C ILE A 78 -3.22 -16.49 -10.00
N GLY A 79 -2.43 -17.51 -10.34
CA GLY A 79 -2.16 -17.92 -11.72
C GLY A 79 -1.12 -17.05 -12.42
N GLY A 80 -0.18 -16.45 -11.68
CA GLY A 80 0.84 -15.59 -12.26
C GLY A 80 1.73 -14.87 -11.25
N PRO A 81 2.60 -13.95 -11.72
CA PRO A 81 3.43 -13.13 -10.86
C PRO A 81 2.58 -12.26 -9.93
N ALA A 82 3.13 -11.94 -8.76
CA ALA A 82 2.46 -11.13 -7.77
C ALA A 82 3.37 -10.07 -7.14
N PHE A 83 2.72 -9.20 -6.38
CA PHE A 83 3.32 -8.26 -5.45
C PHE A 83 2.96 -8.69 -4.02
N LEU A 84 3.99 -8.97 -3.21
CA LEU A 84 3.83 -9.34 -1.80
C LEU A 84 3.86 -8.10 -0.90
N ARG A 85 2.90 -7.97 0.01
CA ARG A 85 2.86 -6.89 1.02
C ARG A 85 2.27 -7.38 2.34
N LEU A 86 2.49 -6.62 3.41
CA LEU A 86 1.69 -6.73 4.62
C LEU A 86 0.40 -5.89 4.49
N GLY A 87 -0.50 -6.08 5.45
CA GLY A 87 -1.75 -5.34 5.58
C GLY A 87 -1.59 -3.82 5.50
N SER A 88 -0.56 -3.27 6.14
CA SER A 88 -0.31 -1.83 6.17
C SER A 88 0.59 -1.37 5.03
N ARG A 89 1.74 -2.04 4.80
CA ARG A 89 2.82 -1.53 3.94
C ARG A 89 3.51 -2.64 3.16
N SER A 90 4.16 -2.23 2.07
CA SER A 90 5.05 -3.09 1.29
C SER A 90 6.50 -3.00 1.75
N PRO A 91 7.30 -4.07 1.56
CA PRO A 91 8.70 -4.12 1.96
C PRO A 91 9.64 -3.36 0.98
N LYS A 92 9.18 -2.23 0.42
CA LYS A 92 9.89 -1.51 -0.66
C LYS A 92 11.21 -0.86 -0.25
N ASP A 93 11.45 -0.73 1.05
CA ASP A 93 12.70 -0.23 1.64
C ASP A 93 13.76 -1.32 1.83
N GLY A 94 13.42 -2.60 1.62
CA GLY A 94 14.36 -3.70 1.72
C GLY A 94 15.33 -3.77 0.53
N LEU A 95 16.51 -4.36 0.75
CA LEU A 95 17.57 -4.48 -0.26
C LEU A 95 17.10 -5.24 -1.50
N GLN A 96 16.37 -6.34 -1.32
CA GLN A 96 15.80 -7.13 -2.42
C GLN A 96 14.89 -6.27 -3.30
N ALA A 97 14.02 -5.46 -2.70
CA ALA A 97 13.10 -4.59 -3.43
C ALA A 97 13.84 -3.50 -4.22
N GLN A 98 14.87 -2.90 -3.62
CA GLN A 98 15.68 -1.86 -4.26
C GLN A 98 16.51 -2.39 -5.43
N GLN A 99 17.01 -3.62 -5.34
CA GLN A 99 17.89 -4.21 -6.38
C GLN A 99 17.13 -4.95 -7.48
N PHE A 100 16.06 -5.66 -7.14
CA PHE A 100 15.38 -6.59 -8.05
C PHE A 100 13.90 -6.25 -8.26
N GLY A 101 13.40 -5.19 -7.64
CA GLY A 101 11.99 -4.82 -7.67
C GLY A 101 11.13 -5.69 -6.75
N LEU A 102 9.81 -5.50 -6.87
CA LEU A 102 8.81 -6.08 -5.96
C LEU A 102 8.00 -7.22 -6.60
N ARG A 103 8.31 -7.56 -7.85
CA ARG A 103 7.64 -8.62 -8.59
C ARG A 103 8.20 -9.97 -8.18
N ILE A 104 7.32 -10.89 -7.81
CA ILE A 104 7.67 -12.26 -7.46
C ILE A 104 6.92 -13.25 -8.35
N GLU A 105 7.59 -14.33 -8.71
CA GLU A 105 7.12 -15.49 -9.47
C GLU A 105 7.24 -16.79 -8.66
N HIS A 106 8.05 -16.78 -7.60
CA HIS A 106 8.32 -17.95 -6.75
C HIS A 106 8.38 -17.57 -5.27
N GLY A 107 8.11 -18.55 -4.40
CA GLY A 107 8.07 -18.42 -2.95
C GLY A 107 9.37 -17.88 -2.36
N HIS A 108 10.53 -18.39 -2.79
CA HIS A 108 11.83 -17.89 -2.32
C HIS A 108 12.04 -16.38 -2.57
N GLN A 109 11.45 -15.82 -3.63
CA GLN A 109 11.54 -14.39 -3.91
C GLN A 109 10.68 -13.58 -2.92
N GLY A 110 9.49 -14.10 -2.57
CA GLY A 110 8.64 -13.53 -1.54
C GLY A 110 9.29 -13.59 -0.15
N VAL A 111 9.89 -14.74 0.20
CA VAL A 111 10.68 -14.90 1.42
C VAL A 111 11.82 -13.89 1.45
N ARG A 112 12.59 -13.77 0.35
CA ARG A 112 13.66 -12.76 0.24
C ARG A 112 13.17 -11.33 0.45
N LEU A 113 11.99 -10.96 -0.04
CA LEU A 113 11.44 -9.62 0.21
C LEU A 113 11.20 -9.36 1.72
N LEU A 114 10.80 -10.37 2.48
CA LEU A 114 10.55 -10.26 3.91
C LEU A 114 11.85 -10.30 4.74
N THR A 115 12.86 -11.07 4.30
CA THR A 115 14.12 -11.25 5.04
C THR A 115 15.18 -10.21 4.69
N SER A 116 15.09 -9.57 3.51
CA SER A 116 16.10 -8.62 3.02
C SER A 116 15.91 -7.21 3.58
N ASP A 117 15.93 -7.10 4.90
CA ASP A 117 16.17 -5.84 5.61
C ASP A 117 15.11 -4.74 5.41
N SER A 118 13.86 -5.09 5.14
CA SER A 118 12.76 -4.12 5.17
C SER A 118 12.44 -3.72 6.61
N ARG A 119 12.72 -2.45 6.97
CA ARG A 119 12.34 -1.88 8.25
C ARG A 119 10.82 -1.81 8.37
N ARG A 120 10.14 -1.51 7.25
CA ARG A 120 8.68 -1.43 7.19
C ARG A 120 8.03 -2.75 7.61
N ALA A 121 8.45 -3.86 7.01
CA ALA A 121 7.94 -5.18 7.35
C ALA A 121 8.25 -5.57 8.79
N ALA A 122 9.50 -5.40 9.23
CA ALA A 122 9.89 -5.70 10.61
C ALA A 122 9.10 -4.88 11.64
N PHE A 123 8.84 -3.59 11.36
CA PHE A 123 8.03 -2.74 12.22
C PHE A 123 6.57 -3.21 12.29
N ASP A 124 5.97 -3.58 11.15
CA ASP A 124 4.58 -4.05 11.14
C ASP A 124 4.41 -5.35 11.92
N ILE A 125 5.30 -6.31 11.72
CA ILE A 125 5.28 -7.60 12.44
C ILE A 125 5.53 -7.36 13.94
N ARG A 126 6.45 -6.45 14.29
CA ARG A 126 6.73 -6.10 15.69
C ARG A 126 5.54 -5.43 16.36
N CYS A 127 4.92 -4.45 15.71
CA CYS A 127 3.72 -3.82 16.24
C CYS A 127 2.60 -4.84 16.42
N ALA A 128 2.37 -5.69 15.42
CA ALA A 128 1.34 -6.71 15.52
C ALA A 128 1.55 -7.65 16.72
N MET A 129 2.82 -7.97 17.04
CA MET A 129 3.18 -8.74 18.23
C MET A 129 2.89 -7.96 19.52
N ASP A 130 3.31 -6.69 19.61
CA ASP A 130 3.11 -5.85 20.80
C ASP A 130 1.62 -5.65 21.12
N TYR A 131 0.74 -5.65 20.11
CA TYR A 131 -0.71 -5.53 20.28
C TYR A 131 -1.48 -6.85 20.19
N SER A 132 -0.79 -7.99 20.17
CA SER A 132 -1.42 -9.32 20.07
C SER A 132 -2.40 -9.47 18.90
N THR A 133 -2.11 -8.82 17.78
CA THR A 133 -2.89 -8.91 16.53
C THR A 133 -2.16 -9.79 15.52
N MET A 134 -2.90 -10.52 14.69
CA MET A 134 -2.29 -11.33 13.65
C MET A 134 -1.95 -10.48 12.41
N PRO A 135 -0.67 -10.22 12.08
CA PRO A 135 -0.33 -9.55 10.85
C PRO A 135 -0.70 -10.42 9.65
N ARG A 136 -1.23 -9.81 8.59
CA ARG A 136 -1.60 -10.52 7.35
C ARG A 136 -0.61 -10.24 6.24
N LEU A 137 -0.33 -11.26 5.44
CA LEU A 137 0.42 -11.15 4.18
C LEU A 137 -0.53 -11.32 3.01
N PHE A 138 -0.40 -10.42 2.05
CA PHE A 138 -1.23 -10.38 0.86
C PHE A 138 -0.39 -10.54 -0.40
N LEU A 139 -0.87 -11.36 -1.31
CA LEU A 139 -0.42 -11.38 -2.70
C LEU A 139 -1.42 -10.63 -3.56
N ARG A 140 -0.95 -9.58 -4.26
CA ARG A 140 -1.73 -8.91 -5.30
C ARG A 140 -1.20 -9.35 -6.67
N PRO A 141 -2.05 -9.69 -7.66
CA PRO A 141 -1.58 -9.96 -9.01
C PRO A 141 -0.67 -8.82 -9.50
N TRP A 142 0.45 -9.18 -10.11
CA TRP A 142 1.43 -8.18 -10.52
C TRP A 142 0.84 -7.28 -11.60
N ARG A 143 1.03 -5.97 -11.41
CA ARG A 143 0.65 -4.95 -12.37
C ARG A 143 1.76 -3.92 -12.48
N THR A 144 2.07 -3.52 -13.71
CA THR A 144 2.89 -2.33 -13.95
C THR A 144 2.03 -1.10 -13.72
N ILE A 145 2.38 -0.32 -12.69
CA ILE A 145 1.73 0.94 -12.35
C ILE A 145 2.72 2.05 -12.69
N PRO A 146 2.44 2.90 -13.68
CA PRO A 146 3.30 4.04 -13.98
C PRO A 146 3.35 4.98 -12.77
N THR A 147 4.53 5.43 -12.38
CA THR A 147 4.71 6.30 -11.20
C THR A 147 3.89 7.58 -11.25
N TRP A 148 3.59 8.09 -12.46
CA TRP A 148 2.75 9.28 -12.65
C TRP A 148 1.26 9.06 -12.37
N SER A 149 0.82 7.80 -12.31
CA SER A 149 -0.59 7.44 -12.19
C SER A 149 -1.07 7.27 -10.75
N GLU A 150 -0.18 7.43 -9.76
CA GLU A 150 -0.49 7.32 -8.34
C GLU A 150 -0.75 8.69 -7.70
N PHE A 151 -1.86 8.78 -6.97
CA PHE A 151 -2.34 10.00 -6.33
C PHE A 151 -2.67 9.75 -4.87
N ARG A 152 -2.26 10.67 -4.01
CA ARG A 152 -2.58 10.67 -2.59
C ARG A 152 -3.74 11.60 -2.31
N CYS A 153 -4.82 11.05 -1.77
CA CYS A 153 -6.05 11.74 -1.48
C CYS A 153 -6.25 11.87 0.03
N PHE A 154 -6.54 13.07 0.49
CA PHE A 154 -6.71 13.41 1.91
C PHE A 154 -8.20 13.54 2.20
N ILE A 155 -8.69 12.76 3.16
CA ILE A 155 -10.09 12.77 3.59
C ILE A 155 -10.12 13.13 5.07
N GLN A 156 -10.92 14.12 5.42
CA GLN A 156 -11.09 14.58 6.80
C GLN A 156 -12.57 14.90 7.03
N GLY A 157 -13.13 14.37 8.12
CA GLY A 157 -14.55 14.50 8.43
C GLY A 157 -15.47 13.91 7.36
N GLY A 158 -15.02 12.88 6.63
CA GLY A 158 -15.76 12.27 5.51
C GLY A 158 -15.74 13.08 4.21
N GLU A 159 -14.92 14.12 4.14
CA GLU A 159 -14.83 15.02 2.97
C GLU A 159 -13.44 14.97 2.35
N VAL A 160 -13.35 15.05 1.02
CA VAL A 160 -12.06 15.17 0.33
C VAL A 160 -11.49 16.58 0.55
N VAL A 161 -10.41 16.67 1.30
CA VAL A 161 -9.72 17.93 1.65
C VAL A 161 -8.48 18.22 0.82
N GLY A 162 -7.99 17.27 0.02
CA GLY A 162 -6.90 17.52 -0.91
C GLY A 162 -6.54 16.31 -1.75
N ILE A 163 -5.95 16.53 -2.94
CA ILE A 163 -5.43 15.49 -3.82
C ILE A 163 -4.04 15.90 -4.27
N SER A 164 -3.07 15.00 -4.23
CA SER A 164 -1.69 15.26 -4.63
C SER A 164 -1.16 14.18 -5.57
N GLN A 165 -0.37 14.55 -6.57
CA GLN A 165 0.60 13.63 -7.18
C GLN A 165 1.43 12.97 -6.08
N TYR A 166 1.52 11.64 -6.07
CA TYR A 166 2.19 10.92 -4.97
C TYR A 166 3.72 10.98 -5.07
N ASP A 167 4.28 10.51 -6.18
CA ASP A 167 5.74 10.38 -6.35
C ASP A 167 6.39 11.68 -6.87
N PHE A 168 6.11 12.81 -6.22
CA PHE A 168 6.56 14.12 -6.68
C PHE A 168 8.09 14.33 -6.59
N ARG A 169 8.80 13.55 -5.76
CA ARG A 169 10.24 13.71 -5.54
C ARG A 169 11.07 13.07 -6.63
N ASP A 170 10.73 11.83 -7.01
CA ASP A 170 11.53 11.07 -7.96
C ASP A 170 11.02 11.27 -9.40
N LEU A 171 9.70 11.39 -9.59
CA LEU A 171 9.12 11.66 -10.92
C LEU A 171 9.28 13.12 -11.37
N GLY A 172 9.15 14.08 -10.45
CA GLY A 172 9.08 15.49 -10.80
C GLY A 172 7.85 15.84 -11.65
N ARG A 173 8.04 16.65 -12.69
CA ARG A 173 6.99 17.10 -13.62
C ARG A 173 6.58 15.97 -14.58
N SER A 174 5.28 15.71 -14.69
CA SER A 174 4.72 14.75 -15.65
C SER A 174 3.87 15.44 -16.70
N GLU A 175 4.26 15.33 -17.98
CA GLU A 175 3.52 15.91 -19.10
C GLU A 175 2.09 15.38 -19.21
N ILE A 176 1.88 14.10 -18.86
CA ILE A 176 0.54 13.50 -18.89
C ILE A 176 -0.35 14.17 -17.84
N ILE A 177 0.16 14.40 -16.64
CA ILE A 177 -0.59 15.09 -15.59
C ILE A 177 -0.86 16.53 -16.01
N VAL A 178 0.16 17.26 -16.48
CA VAL A 178 0.02 18.66 -16.91
C VAL A 178 -1.01 18.82 -18.03
N GLN A 179 -0.97 17.96 -19.04
CA GLN A 179 -1.87 18.04 -20.20
C GLN A 179 -3.32 17.62 -19.89
N HIS A 180 -3.53 16.80 -18.86
CA HIS A 180 -4.82 16.18 -18.57
C HIS A 180 -5.30 16.42 -17.12
N ALA A 181 -4.77 17.44 -16.44
CA ALA A 181 -4.98 17.68 -15.01
C ALA A 181 -6.46 17.74 -14.62
N GLU A 182 -7.26 18.56 -15.33
CA GLU A 182 -8.69 18.72 -15.05
C GLU A 182 -9.45 17.40 -15.15
N ARG A 183 -9.10 16.57 -16.15
CA ARG A 183 -9.76 15.28 -16.37
C ARG A 183 -9.34 14.26 -15.32
N ILE A 184 -8.05 14.17 -15.01
CA ILE A 184 -7.53 13.30 -13.95
C ILE A 184 -8.18 13.67 -12.61
N GLU A 185 -8.25 14.96 -12.28
CA GLU A 185 -8.91 15.45 -11.07
C GLU A 185 -10.38 15.03 -11.04
N ALA A 186 -11.12 15.21 -12.14
CA ALA A 186 -12.51 14.81 -12.21
C ALA A 186 -12.71 13.31 -11.94
N VAL A 187 -11.90 12.45 -12.56
CA VAL A 187 -11.96 10.98 -12.36
C VAL A 187 -11.63 10.61 -10.92
N LEU A 188 -10.58 11.19 -10.34
CA LEU A 188 -10.21 10.93 -8.94
C LEU A 188 -11.33 11.34 -7.99
N ARG A 189 -11.95 12.51 -8.22
CA ARG A 189 -13.06 12.99 -7.37
C ARG A 189 -14.31 12.15 -7.51
N GLU A 190 -14.64 11.70 -8.72
CA GLU A 190 -15.77 10.81 -8.98
C GLU A 190 -15.58 9.46 -8.27
N ALA A 191 -14.40 8.85 -8.42
CA ALA A 191 -14.06 7.60 -7.73
C ALA A 191 -14.10 7.76 -6.19
N LEU A 192 -13.53 8.83 -5.65
CA LEU A 192 -13.60 9.13 -4.22
C LEU A 192 -15.03 9.32 -3.75
N ALA A 193 -15.85 10.09 -4.47
CA ALA A 193 -17.26 10.30 -4.10
C ALA A 193 -18.04 8.98 -4.03
N ALA A 194 -17.75 8.03 -4.91
CA ALA A 194 -18.32 6.69 -4.87
C ALA A 194 -17.79 5.84 -3.69
N MET A 195 -16.53 6.03 -3.28
CA MET A 195 -15.90 5.32 -2.16
C MET A 195 -16.25 5.92 -0.78
N LEU A 196 -16.57 7.21 -0.69
CA LEU A 196 -16.79 7.91 0.58
C LEU A 196 -17.79 7.20 1.52
N PRO A 197 -18.96 6.72 1.06
CA PRO A 197 -19.90 6.00 1.93
C PRO A 197 -19.38 4.66 2.45
N GLU A 198 -18.33 4.11 1.84
CA GLU A 198 -17.75 2.80 2.18
C GLU A 198 -16.54 2.92 3.11
N PHE A 199 -15.97 4.11 3.27
CA PHE A 199 -14.92 4.33 4.26
C PHE A 199 -15.51 4.21 5.68
N HIS A 200 -14.89 3.34 6.48
CA HIS A 200 -15.21 3.16 7.89
C HIS A 200 -14.53 4.18 8.81
N LEU A 201 -13.68 5.06 8.27
CA LEU A 201 -12.96 6.10 9.00
C LEU A 201 -13.28 7.48 8.42
N PRO A 202 -13.63 8.48 9.25
CA PRO A 202 -13.90 9.84 8.78
C PRO A 202 -12.63 10.59 8.38
N ASP A 203 -11.49 10.25 8.98
CA ASP A 203 -10.19 10.86 8.74
C ASP A 203 -9.23 9.77 8.22
N ILE A 204 -8.90 9.84 6.93
CA ILE A 204 -8.08 8.82 6.26
C ILE A 204 -7.32 9.43 5.09
N ILE A 205 -6.18 8.83 4.74
CA ILE A 205 -5.47 9.10 3.50
C ILE A 205 -5.65 7.89 2.60
N ALA A 206 -6.18 8.11 1.40
CA ALA A 206 -6.36 7.07 0.39
C ALA A 206 -5.40 7.31 -0.77
N ASP A 207 -4.55 6.33 -1.06
CA ASP A 207 -3.73 6.34 -2.27
C ASP A 207 -4.54 5.65 -3.37
N LEU A 208 -4.77 6.35 -4.48
CA LEU A 208 -5.48 5.88 -5.67
C LEU A 208 -4.51 5.74 -6.83
N ILE A 209 -4.81 4.82 -7.75
CA ILE A 209 -4.08 4.65 -9.01
C ILE A 209 -5.05 4.79 -10.19
N LEU A 210 -4.57 5.32 -11.31
CA LEU A 210 -5.34 5.30 -12.56
C LEU A 210 -5.21 3.94 -13.26
N VAL A 211 -6.32 3.49 -13.83
CA VAL A 211 -6.44 2.17 -14.48
C VAL A 211 -7.23 2.32 -15.79
N PRO A 212 -6.96 1.54 -16.85
CA PRO A 212 -7.76 1.61 -18.07
C PRO A 212 -9.13 0.92 -17.88
N ASN A 213 -10.17 1.41 -18.55
CA ASN A 213 -11.55 0.92 -18.39
C ASN A 213 -11.79 -0.50 -18.92
N GLU A 214 -11.01 -0.90 -19.93
CA GLU A 214 -11.27 -2.11 -20.71
C GLU A 214 -10.56 -3.36 -20.15
N ASP A 215 -9.55 -3.19 -19.28
CA ASP A 215 -8.77 -4.29 -18.71
C ASP A 215 -7.98 -3.81 -17.46
N ASP A 216 -8.44 -4.23 -16.28
CA ASP A 216 -7.82 -3.88 -15.00
C ASP A 216 -6.42 -4.51 -14.79
N ARG A 217 -5.92 -5.32 -15.71
CA ARG A 217 -4.57 -5.92 -15.63
C ARG A 217 -3.54 -5.17 -16.47
N LYS A 218 -3.97 -4.30 -17.37
CA LYS A 218 -3.06 -3.53 -18.24
C LYS A 218 -2.52 -2.29 -17.55
N GLU A 219 -1.30 -1.93 -17.92
CA GLU A 219 -0.72 -0.65 -17.59
C GLU A 219 -1.57 0.48 -18.20
N ILE A 220 -1.83 1.54 -17.43
CA ILE A 220 -2.49 2.73 -17.96
C ILE A 220 -1.56 3.45 -18.94
N THR A 221 -2.04 3.68 -20.16
CA THR A 221 -1.25 4.32 -21.21
C THR A 221 -1.64 5.78 -21.41
N LYS A 222 -0.74 6.57 -22.01
CA LYS A 222 -1.06 7.94 -22.44
C LYS A 222 -2.29 7.98 -23.35
N ASP A 223 -2.40 7.02 -24.27
CA ASP A 223 -3.55 6.92 -25.19
C ASP A 223 -4.86 6.71 -24.45
N ALA A 224 -4.88 5.87 -23.42
CA ALA A 224 -6.06 5.67 -22.59
C ALA A 224 -6.47 6.98 -21.88
N VAL A 225 -5.51 7.75 -21.36
CA VAL A 225 -5.79 9.06 -20.75
C VAL A 225 -6.32 10.06 -21.79
N THR A 226 -5.65 10.19 -22.93
CA THR A 226 -6.05 11.12 -24.01
C THR A 226 -7.44 10.83 -24.55
N ASN A 227 -7.83 9.55 -24.63
CA ASN A 227 -9.14 9.13 -25.13
C ASN A 227 -10.19 8.92 -24.03
N ASN A 228 -9.93 9.34 -22.79
CA ASN A 228 -10.85 9.21 -21.65
C ASN A 228 -11.27 7.76 -21.33
N ARG A 229 -10.37 6.79 -21.53
CA ARG A 229 -10.60 5.36 -21.31
C ARG A 229 -9.93 4.87 -20.02
N PHE A 230 -10.13 5.60 -18.93
CA PHE A 230 -9.54 5.29 -17.64
C PHE A 230 -10.46 5.65 -16.45
N ASP A 231 -10.20 4.98 -15.35
CA ASP A 231 -10.85 5.12 -14.04
C ASP A 231 -9.78 5.17 -12.94
N ALA A 232 -10.18 5.23 -11.67
CA ALA A 232 -9.31 5.16 -10.52
C ALA A 232 -9.69 4.02 -9.56
N MET A 233 -8.69 3.35 -9.03
CA MET A 233 -8.84 2.27 -8.04
C MET A 233 -8.11 2.60 -6.75
N LEU A 234 -8.64 2.12 -5.64
CA LEU A 234 -7.98 2.23 -4.35
C LEU A 234 -6.72 1.35 -4.32
N LEU A 235 -5.57 1.92 -4.00
CA LEU A 235 -4.32 1.19 -3.84
C LEU A 235 -4.04 0.89 -2.36
N GLU A 236 -4.16 1.89 -1.49
CA GLU A 236 -3.76 1.82 -0.09
C GLU A 236 -4.53 2.82 0.79
N LEU A 237 -4.72 2.45 2.07
CA LEU A 237 -5.18 3.37 3.10
C LEU A 237 -4.07 3.63 4.11
N ASN A 238 -3.93 4.90 4.49
CA ASN A 238 -2.97 5.40 5.43
C ASN A 238 -3.66 6.26 6.50
N PRO A 239 -3.19 6.25 7.75
CA PRO A 239 -3.77 7.06 8.81
C PRO A 239 -3.59 8.55 8.52
N PHE A 240 -4.61 9.35 8.83
CA PHE A 240 -4.55 10.82 8.74
C PHE A 240 -3.79 11.39 9.94
N ILE A 241 -2.46 11.24 9.92
CA ILE A 241 -1.55 11.66 11.00
C ILE A 241 -0.26 12.24 10.41
N VAL A 242 0.43 13.08 11.18
CA VAL A 242 1.64 13.80 10.76
C VAL A 242 2.81 12.91 10.33
N GLN A 243 2.80 11.63 10.73
CA GLN A 243 3.78 10.62 10.34
C GLN A 243 3.58 10.13 8.88
N THR A 244 2.38 10.29 8.33
CA THR A 244 2.10 9.96 6.94
C THR A 244 2.62 11.07 6.04
N ASN A 245 3.38 10.73 4.99
CA ASN A 245 3.93 11.71 4.05
C ASN A 245 2.80 12.57 3.42
N PRO A 246 2.80 13.91 3.56
CA PRO A 246 1.74 14.76 3.01
C PRO A 246 1.86 15.01 1.49
N ALA A 247 2.81 14.38 0.81
CA ALA A 247 3.08 14.60 -0.61
C ALA A 247 3.36 16.09 -0.91
N LEU A 248 2.61 16.74 -1.81
CA LEU A 248 2.71 18.17 -2.13
C LEU A 248 1.96 19.10 -1.14
N PHE A 249 1.37 18.54 -0.09
CA PHE A 249 0.82 19.31 1.03
C PHE A 249 1.83 19.41 2.18
N THR A 250 1.45 20.16 3.21
CA THR A 250 2.19 20.25 4.47
C THR A 250 1.23 20.05 5.62
N TRP A 251 1.67 19.38 6.69
CA TRP A 251 0.92 19.26 7.93
C TRP A 251 0.88 20.56 8.74
N LEU A 252 1.63 21.59 8.31
CA LEU A 252 1.71 22.89 8.99
C LEU A 252 0.59 23.85 8.57
N GLU A 253 -0.10 23.56 7.47
CA GLU A 253 -1.14 24.40 6.91
C GLU A 253 -2.42 23.58 6.74
N PRO A 254 -3.60 24.22 6.81
CA PRO A 254 -4.85 23.55 6.45
C PRO A 254 -4.81 23.06 5.00
N PHE A 255 -5.39 21.90 4.76
CA PHE A 255 -5.64 21.41 3.41
C PHE A 255 -6.67 22.33 2.71
N ASP A 256 -6.43 22.63 1.43
CA ASP A 256 -7.14 23.69 0.67
C ASP A 256 -8.08 23.14 -0.42
N ARG A 257 -8.41 21.84 -0.37
CA ARG A 257 -9.25 21.10 -1.33
C ARG A 257 -8.70 21.04 -2.75
N ARG A 258 -7.49 21.54 -3.03
CA ARG A 258 -6.94 21.58 -4.38
C ARG A 258 -6.40 20.22 -4.84
N PHE A 259 -6.30 20.08 -6.15
CA PHE A 259 -5.44 19.09 -6.79
C PHE A 259 -4.04 19.69 -7.00
N ARG A 260 -3.02 19.10 -6.37
CA ARG A 260 -1.63 19.54 -6.45
C ARG A 260 -0.80 18.57 -7.27
N PHE A 261 -0.04 19.09 -8.23
CA PHE A 261 0.94 18.36 -9.02
C PHE A 261 2.07 19.31 -9.44
N ILE A 262 3.19 18.77 -9.89
CA ILE A 262 4.31 19.58 -10.38
C ILE A 262 4.02 20.02 -11.82
N HIS A 263 3.92 21.33 -12.01
CA HIS A 263 3.66 21.97 -13.31
C HIS A 263 4.90 22.10 -14.19
#